data_AF-A0A942TLS6-F1
#
_entry.id   AF-A0A942TLS6-F1
#
_cell.length_a   1.000
_cell.length_b   1.000
_cell.length_c   1.000
_cell.angle_alpha   90.00
_cell.angle_beta   90.00
_cell.angle_gamma   90.00
#
_symmetry.space_group_name_H-M   'P 1'
#
loop_
_entity.id
_entity.type
_entity.pdbx_description
1 polymer ?
#
loop_
_entity_poly.entity_id
_entity_poly.type
_entity_poly.pdbx_seq_one_letter_code
_entity_poly.pdbx_strand_id
1 'polypeptide(L)'
;MIDIHCHILPNVDDGASHFTDSLHMAKQAESEGIHTIIATPHHQNGSYVNAKKDIEKKVAELNDYLHSEKVDVHILPGQETRIYGELLEDYEAGEILTLSGISSYLFIELPSNHVPHYTDQLCYDMQMKGLIPVIVHPERNSELIQRPDKLYTLVKNGAATQITATSFAGYFGKKIQKFAFDLVESNLTHFIASDAHNTTTRGFKMSEAYDLLETKYGLDSVYYFMENAELIVDGKDIYREVPERIKRKKIFGLF
;
A
#
# COMPACT_ATOMS: atom_id res chain seq x y z
N MET A 1 -6.09 -14.15 -3.79
CA MET A 1 -5.27 -13.08 -3.15
C MET A 1 -6.07 -11.80 -3.11
N ILE A 2 -5.77 -10.96 -2.11
CA ILE A 2 -6.32 -9.62 -1.96
C ILE A 2 -5.21 -8.61 -2.23
N ASP A 3 -5.49 -7.61 -3.05
CA ASP A 3 -4.57 -6.50 -3.32
C ASP A 3 -5.10 -5.22 -2.66
N ILE A 4 -4.36 -4.69 -1.70
CA ILE A 4 -4.81 -3.57 -0.87
C ILE A 4 -4.41 -2.19 -1.39
N HIS A 5 -3.67 -2.12 -2.51
CA HIS A 5 -3.18 -0.86 -3.09
C HIS A 5 -3.23 -0.94 -4.61
N CYS A 6 -4.19 -0.27 -5.24
CA CYS A 6 -4.34 -0.27 -6.69
C CYS A 6 -5.07 0.98 -7.21
N HIS A 7 -4.61 1.51 -8.34
CA HIS A 7 -5.15 2.70 -9.02
C HIS A 7 -6.04 2.28 -10.20
N ILE A 8 -7.00 1.40 -9.90
CA ILE A 8 -7.86 0.77 -10.89
C ILE A 8 -9.08 1.62 -11.27
N LEU A 9 -9.43 2.62 -10.46
CA LEU A 9 -10.61 3.45 -10.73
C LEU A 9 -10.39 4.32 -11.97
N PRO A 10 -11.35 4.35 -12.91
CA PRO A 10 -11.16 5.08 -14.16
C PRO A 10 -11.32 6.59 -13.97
N ASN A 11 -10.39 7.36 -14.54
CA ASN A 11 -10.44 8.82 -14.62
C ASN A 11 -10.51 9.52 -13.24
N VAL A 12 -9.75 9.04 -12.26
CA VAL A 12 -9.65 9.66 -10.92
C VAL A 12 -8.23 10.14 -10.58
N ASP A 13 -7.21 9.47 -11.09
CA ASP A 13 -5.80 9.82 -10.91
C ASP A 13 -4.93 9.39 -12.11
N ASP A 14 -3.64 9.11 -11.91
CA ASP A 14 -2.70 8.65 -12.93
C ASP A 14 -2.75 7.14 -13.22
N GLY A 15 -3.76 6.43 -12.68
CA GLY A 15 -4.08 5.05 -12.98
C GLY A 15 -4.89 4.86 -14.27
N ALA A 16 -5.95 4.05 -14.18
CA ALA A 16 -6.84 3.80 -15.31
C ALA A 16 -7.47 5.09 -15.85
N SER A 17 -7.40 5.34 -17.16
CA SER A 17 -8.04 6.52 -17.78
C SER A 17 -9.49 6.27 -18.14
N HIS A 18 -9.84 5.04 -18.51
CA HIS A 18 -11.18 4.65 -18.93
C HIS A 18 -11.60 3.32 -18.29
N PHE A 19 -12.92 3.06 -18.24
CA PHE A 19 -13.46 1.78 -17.76
C PHE A 19 -12.85 0.56 -18.48
N THR A 20 -12.51 0.70 -19.77
CA THR A 20 -11.82 -0.35 -20.52
C THR A 20 -10.42 -0.64 -19.99
N ASP A 21 -9.71 0.37 -19.48
CA ASP A 21 -8.39 0.18 -18.87
C ASP A 21 -8.53 -0.54 -17.53
N SER A 22 -9.51 -0.13 -16.71
CA SER A 22 -9.88 -0.81 -15.47
C SER A 22 -10.26 -2.28 -15.70
N LEU A 23 -10.99 -2.56 -16.79
CA LEU A 23 -11.33 -3.92 -17.18
C LEU A 23 -10.10 -4.76 -17.53
N HIS A 24 -9.15 -4.19 -18.28
CA HIS A 24 -7.89 -4.87 -18.59
C HIS A 24 -7.07 -5.12 -17.32
N MET A 25 -7.03 -4.15 -16.41
CA MET A 25 -6.37 -4.30 -15.11
C MET A 25 -7.04 -5.39 -14.27
N ALA A 26 -8.38 -5.41 -14.19
CA ALA A 26 -9.12 -6.43 -13.44
C ALA A 26 -8.90 -7.84 -14.02
N LYS A 27 -8.90 -7.99 -15.35
CA LYS A 27 -8.58 -9.28 -16.01
C LYS A 27 -7.14 -9.73 -15.74
N GLN A 28 -6.18 -8.80 -15.72
CA GLN A 28 -4.82 -9.13 -15.32
C GLN A 28 -4.75 -9.55 -13.85
N ALA A 29 -5.44 -8.83 -12.96
CA ALA A 29 -5.50 -9.16 -11.55
C ALA A 29 -6.09 -10.57 -11.32
N GLU A 30 -7.20 -10.89 -11.97
CA GLU A 30 -7.82 -12.22 -11.96
C GLU A 30 -6.84 -13.30 -12.45
N SER A 31 -6.08 -13.03 -13.51
CA SER A 31 -5.07 -13.96 -14.02
C SER A 31 -3.89 -14.20 -13.08
N GLU A 32 -3.60 -13.24 -12.18
CA GLU A 32 -2.64 -13.40 -11.09
C GLU A 32 -3.29 -13.99 -9.82
N GLY A 33 -4.57 -14.38 -9.85
CA GLY A 33 -5.30 -14.98 -8.73
C GLY A 33 -5.81 -13.97 -7.70
N ILE A 34 -5.91 -12.68 -8.06
CA ILE A 34 -6.49 -11.63 -7.24
C ILE A 34 -8.00 -11.63 -7.45
N HIS A 35 -8.78 -11.79 -6.38
CA HIS A 35 -10.26 -11.76 -6.41
C HIS A 35 -10.84 -10.51 -5.76
N THR A 36 -10.03 -9.77 -5.01
CA THR A 36 -10.47 -8.54 -4.33
C THR A 36 -9.38 -7.50 -4.40
N ILE A 37 -9.76 -6.28 -4.77
CA ILE A 37 -8.88 -5.12 -4.85
C ILE A 37 -9.47 -4.01 -3.98
N ILE A 38 -8.67 -3.41 -3.11
CA ILE A 38 -8.98 -2.12 -2.51
C ILE A 38 -8.47 -1.04 -3.47
N ALA A 39 -9.38 -0.29 -4.06
CA ALA A 39 -9.03 0.83 -4.90
C ALA A 39 -8.55 2.00 -4.02
N THR A 40 -7.34 2.48 -4.26
CA THR A 40 -6.69 3.50 -3.43
C THR A 40 -6.21 4.67 -4.27
N PRO A 41 -7.12 5.40 -4.94
CA PRO A 41 -6.71 6.51 -5.77
C PRO A 41 -6.05 7.60 -4.94
N HIS A 42 -5.19 8.38 -5.58
CA HIS A 42 -4.48 9.47 -4.92
C HIS A 42 -5.42 10.52 -4.33
N HIS A 43 -5.04 11.07 -3.17
CA HIS A 43 -5.67 12.24 -2.56
C HIS A 43 -4.63 13.19 -1.96
N GLN A 44 -4.83 14.49 -2.19
CA GLN A 44 -4.00 15.59 -1.66
C GLN A 44 -2.51 15.47 -2.01
N ASN A 45 -2.18 14.78 -3.11
CA ASN A 45 -0.79 14.60 -3.55
C ASN A 45 -0.21 15.80 -4.33
N GLY A 46 -0.99 16.88 -4.45
CA GLY A 46 -0.70 18.10 -5.22
C GLY A 46 -1.38 18.16 -6.59
N SER A 47 -1.78 17.01 -7.14
CA SER A 47 -2.41 16.90 -8.46
C SER A 47 -3.86 16.44 -8.39
N TYR A 48 -4.20 15.60 -7.40
CA TYR A 48 -5.51 14.96 -7.31
C TYR A 48 -6.18 15.20 -5.96
N VAL A 49 -7.49 15.46 -6.02
CA VAL A 49 -8.36 15.59 -4.85
C VAL A 49 -9.59 14.73 -5.11
N ASN A 50 -9.55 13.50 -4.63
CA ASN A 50 -10.66 12.55 -4.74
C ASN A 50 -11.31 12.39 -3.37
N ALA A 51 -12.51 12.94 -3.16
CA ALA A 51 -13.21 12.82 -1.87
C ALA A 51 -13.84 11.44 -1.69
N LYS A 52 -14.03 11.01 -0.44
CA LYS A 52 -14.65 9.73 -0.06
C LYS A 52 -15.88 9.36 -0.90
N LYS A 53 -16.85 10.27 -0.98
CA LYS A 53 -18.14 10.01 -1.67
C LYS A 53 -17.97 9.75 -3.16
N ASP A 54 -17.02 10.42 -3.80
CA ASP A 54 -16.75 10.26 -5.23
C ASP A 54 -16.08 8.90 -5.49
N ILE A 55 -15.16 8.49 -4.62
CA ILE A 55 -14.52 7.18 -4.66
C ILE A 55 -15.56 6.07 -4.49
N GLU A 56 -16.40 6.13 -3.46
CA GLU A 56 -17.46 5.14 -3.21
C GLU A 56 -18.39 4.99 -4.42
N LYS A 57 -18.78 6.12 -5.03
CA LYS A 57 -19.60 6.13 -6.25
C LYS A 57 -18.86 5.47 -7.42
N LYS A 58 -17.59 5.80 -7.67
CA LYS A 58 -16.79 5.18 -8.75
C LYS A 58 -16.58 3.69 -8.53
N VAL A 59 -16.39 3.25 -7.29
CA VAL A 59 -16.28 1.83 -6.92
C VAL A 59 -17.56 1.08 -7.25
N ALA A 60 -18.73 1.64 -6.92
CA ALA A 60 -20.01 1.02 -7.27
C ALA A 60 -20.18 0.88 -8.79
N GLU A 61 -19.92 1.95 -9.54
CA GLU A 61 -20.01 1.93 -11.01
C GLU A 61 -19.02 0.94 -11.65
N LEU A 62 -17.79 0.84 -11.13
CA LEU A 62 -16.80 -0.10 -11.63
C LEU A 62 -17.20 -1.56 -11.34
N ASN A 63 -17.70 -1.86 -10.14
CA ASN A 63 -18.21 -3.20 -9.83
C ASN A 63 -19.36 -3.61 -10.76
N ASP A 64 -20.32 -2.72 -11.02
CA ASP A 64 -21.41 -2.99 -11.97
C ASP A 64 -20.88 -3.29 -13.37
N TYR A 65 -19.89 -2.52 -13.83
CA TYR A 65 -19.25 -2.72 -15.12
C TYR A 65 -18.50 -4.06 -15.20
N LEU A 66 -17.66 -4.38 -14.20
CA LEU A 66 -16.91 -5.65 -14.15
C LEU A 66 -17.85 -6.86 -14.08
N HIS A 67 -18.96 -6.75 -13.35
CA HIS A 67 -19.99 -7.78 -13.31
C HIS A 67 -20.61 -8.02 -14.70
N SER A 68 -20.93 -6.95 -15.44
CA SER A 68 -21.47 -7.05 -16.79
C SER A 68 -20.50 -7.69 -17.79
N GLU A 69 -19.19 -7.50 -17.57
CA GLU A 69 -18.09 -8.06 -18.36
C GLU A 69 -17.65 -9.45 -17.87
N LYS A 70 -18.31 -10.01 -16.84
CA LYS A 70 -18.06 -11.32 -16.25
C LYS A 70 -16.63 -11.51 -15.73
N VAL A 71 -16.11 -10.47 -15.08
CA VAL A 71 -14.82 -10.53 -14.36
C VAL A 71 -15.09 -10.72 -12.87
N ASP A 72 -14.49 -11.76 -12.26
CA ASP A 72 -14.71 -12.13 -10.86
C ASP A 72 -13.72 -11.43 -9.93
N VAL A 73 -13.65 -10.10 -10.03
CA VAL A 73 -12.83 -9.24 -9.17
C VAL A 73 -13.73 -8.22 -8.49
N HIS A 74 -13.78 -8.26 -7.17
CA HIS A 74 -14.55 -7.32 -6.36
C HIS A 74 -13.71 -6.11 -5.95
N ILE A 75 -14.23 -4.91 -6.17
CA ILE A 75 -13.55 -3.66 -5.81
C ILE A 75 -14.13 -3.11 -4.51
N LEU A 76 -13.25 -2.84 -3.55
CA LEU A 76 -13.55 -2.18 -2.29
C LEU A 76 -13.02 -0.74 -2.29
N PRO A 77 -13.66 0.19 -1.56
CA PRO A 77 -13.18 1.56 -1.45
C PRO A 77 -11.98 1.66 -0.51
N GLY A 78 -11.07 2.56 -0.86
CA GLY A 78 -9.92 3.00 -0.07
C GLY A 78 -9.38 4.29 -0.69
N GLN A 79 -8.22 4.75 -0.24
CA GLN A 79 -7.64 6.00 -0.70
C GLN A 79 -6.16 6.06 -0.36
N GLU A 80 -5.30 6.46 -1.29
CA GLU A 80 -3.90 6.74 -0.99
C GLU A 80 -3.76 8.24 -0.68
N THR A 81 -3.70 8.56 0.61
CA THR A 81 -3.66 9.96 1.06
C THR A 81 -2.21 10.38 1.27
N ARG A 82 -1.74 11.37 0.48
CA ARG A 82 -0.48 12.04 0.78
C ARG A 82 -0.55 12.66 2.17
N ILE A 83 0.52 12.60 2.94
CA ILE A 83 0.58 13.24 4.24
C ILE A 83 0.44 14.78 4.14
N TYR A 84 -0.47 15.36 4.93
CA TYR A 84 -0.62 16.82 5.12
C TYR A 84 -1.14 17.13 6.54
N GLY A 85 -1.17 18.41 6.92
CA GLY A 85 -1.45 18.83 8.30
C GLY A 85 -2.91 18.59 8.73
N GLU A 86 -3.85 18.86 7.83
CA GLU A 86 -5.29 18.84 8.07
C GLU A 86 -5.93 17.45 7.84
N LEU A 87 -5.12 16.40 7.69
CA LEU A 87 -5.58 15.05 7.33
C LEU A 87 -6.60 14.50 8.33
N LEU A 88 -6.40 14.73 9.63
CA LEU A 88 -7.29 14.22 10.66
C LEU A 88 -8.61 15.01 10.72
N GLU A 89 -8.57 16.31 10.49
CA GLU A 89 -9.74 17.16 10.37
C GLU A 89 -10.61 16.73 9.19
N ASP A 90 -9.99 16.45 8.03
CA ASP A 90 -10.70 15.96 6.84
C ASP A 90 -11.27 14.55 7.04
N TYR A 91 -10.56 13.69 7.79
CA TYR A 91 -11.10 12.39 8.21
C TYR A 91 -12.35 12.54 9.09
N GLU A 92 -12.31 13.43 10.09
CA GLU A 92 -13.48 13.69 10.96
C GLU A 92 -14.65 14.35 10.22
N ALA A 93 -14.35 15.14 9.19
CA ALA A 93 -15.36 15.71 8.29
C ALA A 93 -16.00 14.65 7.37
N GLY A 94 -15.45 13.43 7.32
CA GLY A 94 -15.95 12.34 6.48
C GLY A 94 -15.48 12.42 5.02
N GLU A 95 -14.37 13.11 4.75
CA GLU A 95 -13.80 13.29 3.41
C GLU A 95 -12.74 12.24 3.06
N ILE A 96 -12.16 11.58 4.07
CA ILE A 96 -11.11 10.57 3.92
C ILE A 96 -11.63 9.15 4.18
N LEU A 97 -11.18 8.20 3.36
CA LEU A 97 -11.46 6.77 3.49
C LEU A 97 -10.34 6.03 4.23
N THR A 98 -10.74 5.10 5.10
CA THR A 98 -9.89 3.98 5.49
C THR A 98 -9.94 2.89 4.42
N LEU A 99 -9.02 1.94 4.49
CA LEU A 99 -9.03 0.75 3.63
C LEU A 99 -10.29 -0.07 3.89
N SER A 100 -10.87 -0.61 2.81
CA SER A 100 -12.12 -1.40 2.78
C SER A 100 -13.38 -0.67 3.29
N GLY A 101 -13.27 0.58 3.72
CA GLY A 101 -14.36 1.39 4.30
C GLY A 101 -14.83 0.95 5.70
N ILE A 102 -14.39 -0.21 6.20
CA ILE A 102 -14.76 -0.73 7.52
C ILE A 102 -13.57 -0.91 8.46
N SER A 103 -12.34 -0.95 7.93
CA SER A 103 -11.15 -1.12 8.75
C SER A 103 -10.72 0.20 9.40
N SER A 104 -9.88 0.10 10.44
CA SER A 104 -9.23 1.25 11.07
C SER A 104 -7.94 1.70 10.36
N TYR A 105 -7.59 1.09 9.23
CA TYR A 105 -6.30 1.30 8.57
C TYR A 105 -6.40 2.40 7.52
N LEU A 106 -5.48 3.37 7.58
CA LEU A 106 -5.47 4.52 6.67
C LEU A 106 -4.10 4.62 6.01
N PHE A 107 -4.09 4.69 4.68
CA PHE A 107 -2.86 4.83 3.90
C PHE A 107 -2.30 6.24 3.99
N ILE A 108 -1.01 6.32 4.32
CA ILE A 108 -0.22 7.55 4.36
C ILE A 108 0.91 7.43 3.36
N GLU A 109 0.81 8.20 2.27
CA GLU A 109 1.89 8.37 1.31
C GLU A 109 2.83 9.48 1.78
N LEU A 110 4.14 9.19 1.82
CA LEU A 110 5.16 10.19 2.14
C LEU A 110 5.73 10.79 0.84
N PRO A 111 6.18 12.06 0.86
CA PRO A 111 6.97 12.61 -0.24
C PRO A 111 8.17 11.71 -0.56
N SER A 112 8.41 11.40 -1.83
CA SER A 112 9.41 10.40 -2.24
C SER A 112 10.83 10.71 -1.76
N ASN A 113 11.17 11.98 -1.53
CA ASN A 113 12.52 12.41 -1.15
C ASN A 113 12.75 12.55 0.36
N HIS A 114 11.71 12.68 1.20
CA HIS A 114 11.88 12.92 2.63
C HIS A 114 10.71 12.43 3.48
N VAL A 115 10.93 12.37 4.80
CA VAL A 115 9.89 12.13 5.81
C VAL A 115 9.60 13.46 6.50
N PRO A 116 8.39 14.03 6.35
CA PRO A 116 8.03 15.28 7.02
C PRO A 116 8.22 15.20 8.53
N HIS A 117 8.70 16.29 9.15
CA HIS A 117 9.04 16.30 10.57
C HIS A 117 7.85 16.04 11.51
N TYR A 118 6.63 16.30 11.04
CA TYR A 118 5.40 16.08 11.80
C TYR A 118 4.83 14.66 11.64
N THR A 119 5.49 13.77 10.88
CA THR A 119 5.00 12.40 10.60
C THR A 119 4.77 11.61 11.89
N ASP A 120 5.75 11.60 12.82
CA ASP A 120 5.61 10.88 14.09
C ASP A 120 4.42 11.37 14.92
N GLN A 121 4.22 12.70 14.96
CA GLN A 121 3.11 13.31 15.70
C GLN A 121 1.76 12.97 15.06
N LEU A 122 1.64 13.11 13.74
CA LEU A 122 0.42 12.74 13.03
C LEU A 122 0.08 11.26 13.21
N CYS A 123 1.07 10.36 13.10
CA CYS A 123 0.86 8.93 13.32
C CYS A 123 0.41 8.63 14.76
N TYR A 124 0.91 9.37 15.75
CA TYR A 124 0.43 9.25 17.14
C TYR A 124 -1.02 9.74 17.28
N ASP A 125 -1.34 10.90 16.71
CA ASP A 125 -2.69 11.48 16.80
C ASP A 125 -3.74 10.62 16.07
N MET A 126 -3.38 10.00 14.95
CA MET A 126 -4.18 8.99 14.27
C MET A 126 -4.50 7.81 15.20
N GLN A 127 -3.49 7.26 15.87
CA GLN A 127 -3.67 6.15 16.81
C GLN A 127 -4.54 6.52 18.01
N MET A 128 -4.44 7.75 18.51
CA MET A 128 -5.31 8.25 19.58
C MET A 128 -6.78 8.34 19.16
N LYS A 129 -7.07 8.43 17.86
CA LYS A 129 -8.42 8.34 17.27
C LYS A 129 -8.83 6.92 16.89
N GLY A 130 -8.02 5.91 17.21
CA GLY A 130 -8.29 4.51 16.87
C GLY A 130 -7.95 4.13 15.43
N LEU A 131 -7.22 4.99 14.70
CA LEU A 131 -6.72 4.71 13.35
C LEU A 131 -5.32 4.10 13.38
N ILE A 132 -5.03 3.23 12.43
CA ILE A 132 -3.69 2.66 12.23
C ILE A 132 -3.10 3.24 10.94
N PRO A 133 -2.05 4.08 11.02
CA PRO A 133 -1.38 4.57 9.81
C PRO A 133 -0.65 3.42 9.12
N VAL A 134 -0.85 3.30 7.81
CA VAL A 134 -0.07 2.39 6.94
C VAL A 134 0.77 3.24 6.01
N ILE A 135 2.09 3.24 6.21
CA ILE A 135 3.01 3.93 5.32
C ILE A 135 3.15 3.11 4.05
N VAL A 136 2.69 3.65 2.93
CA VAL A 136 2.77 2.98 1.63
C VAL A 136 4.15 3.16 1.01
N HIS A 137 4.58 2.11 0.30
CA HIS A 137 5.84 1.99 -0.45
C HIS A 137 7.05 2.67 0.21
N PRO A 138 7.32 2.43 1.51
CA PRO A 138 8.43 3.07 2.22
C PRO A 138 9.78 2.74 1.58
N GLU A 139 9.88 1.65 0.82
CA GLU A 139 11.06 1.25 0.08
C GLU A 139 11.42 2.18 -1.07
N ARG A 140 10.47 3.00 -1.53
CA ARG A 140 10.65 4.03 -2.57
C ARG A 140 11.01 5.40 -1.98
N ASN A 141 10.93 5.58 -0.67
CA ASN A 141 11.31 6.83 -0.01
C ASN A 141 12.83 6.95 0.19
N SER A 142 13.44 7.97 -0.42
CA SER A 142 14.89 8.14 -0.44
C SER A 142 15.50 8.40 0.95
N GLU A 143 14.77 9.05 1.85
CA GLU A 143 15.25 9.31 3.20
C GLU A 143 15.15 8.06 4.06
N LEU A 144 14.08 7.27 3.93
CA LEU A 144 13.95 5.99 4.64
C LEU A 144 15.03 5.00 4.21
N ILE A 145 15.36 4.92 2.91
CA ILE A 145 16.49 4.12 2.43
C ILE A 145 17.80 4.60 3.07
N GLN A 146 17.99 5.92 3.23
CA GLN A 146 19.19 6.52 3.81
C GLN A 146 19.23 6.48 5.34
N ARG A 147 18.09 6.44 6.02
CA ARG A 147 17.94 6.48 7.49
C ARG A 147 16.81 5.54 7.94
N PRO A 148 16.99 4.21 7.79
CA PRO A 148 15.95 3.22 8.06
C PRO A 148 15.48 3.20 9.51
N ASP A 149 16.30 3.70 10.45
CA ASP A 149 15.90 3.87 11.85
C ASP A 149 14.66 4.77 12.04
N LYS A 150 14.38 5.67 11.08
CA LYS A 150 13.13 6.44 11.06
C LYS A 150 11.92 5.51 10.90
N LEU A 151 11.93 4.64 9.89
CA LEU A 151 10.85 3.68 9.67
C LEU A 151 10.70 2.70 10.83
N TYR A 152 11.82 2.21 11.37
CA TYR A 152 11.82 1.38 12.58
C TYR A 152 11.08 2.07 13.74
N THR A 153 11.32 3.35 13.96
CA THR A 153 10.67 4.11 15.03
C THR A 153 9.16 4.24 14.80
N LEU A 154 8.75 4.55 13.56
CA LEU A 154 7.33 4.63 13.19
C LEU A 154 6.62 3.28 13.40
N VAL A 155 7.21 2.17 12.91
CA VAL A 155 6.65 0.82 13.07
C VAL A 155 6.60 0.39 14.53
N LYS A 156 7.69 0.61 15.28
CA LYS A 156 7.75 0.32 16.72
C LYS A 156 6.67 1.07 17.49
N ASN A 157 6.31 2.27 17.05
CA ASN A 157 5.29 3.11 17.65
C ASN A 157 3.89 2.86 17.07
N GLY A 158 3.67 1.73 16.39
CA GLY A 158 2.34 1.25 16.00
C GLY A 158 1.95 1.49 14.55
N ALA A 159 2.75 2.20 13.74
CA ALA A 159 2.49 2.28 12.31
C ALA A 159 2.64 0.90 11.64
N ALA A 160 1.84 0.63 10.61
CA ALA A 160 2.06 -0.47 9.68
C ALA A 160 2.69 0.07 8.40
N THR A 161 3.12 -0.83 7.51
CA THR A 161 3.68 -0.44 6.21
C THR A 161 3.35 -1.48 5.14
N GLN A 162 3.33 -1.04 3.89
CA GLN A 162 3.06 -1.85 2.71
C GLN A 162 4.17 -1.64 1.69
N ILE A 163 4.82 -2.71 1.24
CA ILE A 163 5.83 -2.66 0.16
C ILE A 163 5.23 -3.02 -1.18
N THR A 164 5.73 -2.42 -2.27
CA THR A 164 5.19 -2.67 -3.61
C THR A 164 5.72 -3.99 -4.20
N ALA A 165 4.84 -4.80 -4.79
CA ALA A 165 5.18 -6.08 -5.41
C ALA A 165 6.25 -5.94 -6.52
N THR A 166 6.12 -4.92 -7.38
CA THR A 166 7.12 -4.61 -8.41
C THR A 166 8.47 -4.15 -7.83
N SER A 167 8.50 -3.46 -6.69
CA SER A 167 9.73 -3.15 -5.93
C SER A 167 10.41 -4.43 -5.46
N PHE A 168 9.64 -5.35 -4.86
CA PHE A 168 10.12 -6.60 -4.31
C PHE A 168 10.62 -7.58 -5.39
N ALA A 169 9.93 -7.64 -6.53
CA ALA A 169 10.35 -8.41 -7.70
C ALA A 169 11.53 -7.77 -8.46
N GLY A 170 11.88 -6.52 -8.14
CA GLY A 170 13.12 -5.87 -8.60
C GLY A 170 13.01 -4.98 -9.84
N TYR A 171 11.79 -4.68 -10.29
CA TYR A 171 11.53 -3.86 -11.48
C TYR A 171 11.90 -2.37 -11.27
N PHE A 172 11.97 -1.90 -10.03
CA PHE A 172 12.47 -0.56 -9.69
C PHE A 172 13.98 -0.52 -9.36
N GLY A 173 14.69 -1.61 -9.65
CA GLY A 173 16.14 -1.68 -9.53
C GLY A 173 16.63 -2.21 -8.18
N LYS A 174 17.88 -2.69 -8.20
CA LYS A 174 18.48 -3.48 -7.11
C LYS A 174 18.53 -2.78 -5.75
N LYS A 175 18.65 -1.44 -5.74
CA LYS A 175 18.70 -0.67 -4.49
C LYS A 175 17.36 -0.71 -3.75
N ILE A 176 16.27 -0.51 -4.49
CA ILE A 176 14.90 -0.55 -3.95
C ILE A 176 14.56 -1.98 -3.55
N GLN A 177 14.84 -2.95 -4.42
CA GLN A 177 14.63 -4.38 -4.11
C GLN A 177 15.35 -4.82 -2.84
N LYS A 178 16.63 -4.47 -2.72
CA LYS A 178 17.41 -4.80 -1.53
C LYS A 178 16.76 -4.22 -0.28
N PHE A 179 16.32 -2.96 -0.34
CA PHE A 179 15.70 -2.35 0.82
C PHE A 179 14.36 -2.99 1.15
N ALA A 180 13.54 -3.35 0.16
CA ALA A 180 12.31 -4.13 0.36
C ALA A 180 12.59 -5.47 1.07
N PHE A 181 13.67 -6.17 0.71
CA PHE A 181 14.12 -7.37 1.44
C PHE A 181 14.54 -7.05 2.88
N ASP A 182 15.34 -6.00 3.08
CA ASP A 182 15.78 -5.58 4.41
C ASP A 182 14.55 -5.22 5.30
N LEU A 183 13.45 -4.70 4.72
CA LEU A 183 12.19 -4.42 5.42
C LEU A 183 11.47 -5.70 5.87
N VAL A 184 11.39 -6.71 5.01
CA VAL A 184 10.80 -8.03 5.35
C VAL A 184 11.64 -8.72 6.43
N GLU A 185 12.96 -8.79 6.24
CA GLU A 185 13.90 -9.43 7.18
C GLU A 185 13.91 -8.79 8.58
N SER A 186 13.48 -7.53 8.69
CA SER A 186 13.46 -6.77 9.95
C SER A 186 12.06 -6.57 10.52
N ASN A 187 11.04 -7.26 10.01
CA ASN A 187 9.64 -7.13 10.44
C ASN A 187 9.14 -5.67 10.37
N LEU A 188 9.57 -4.91 9.37
CA LEU A 188 9.19 -3.51 9.16
C LEU A 188 8.11 -3.33 8.10
N THR A 189 7.65 -4.42 7.48
CA THR A 189 6.53 -4.43 6.55
C THR A 189 5.50 -5.48 6.89
N HIS A 190 4.25 -5.17 6.60
CA HIS A 190 3.08 -5.94 7.02
C HIS A 190 2.22 -6.38 5.83
N PHE A 191 2.41 -5.74 4.67
CA PHE A 191 1.68 -6.03 3.45
C PHE A 191 2.59 -5.98 2.23
N ILE A 192 2.23 -6.77 1.22
CA ILE A 192 2.70 -6.66 -0.15
C ILE A 192 1.48 -6.36 -1.02
N ALA A 193 1.55 -5.31 -1.82
CA ALA A 193 0.44 -4.87 -2.69
C ALA A 193 0.98 -4.35 -4.02
N SER A 194 0.11 -4.23 -5.03
CA SER A 194 0.55 -4.01 -6.40
C SER A 194 1.04 -2.60 -6.69
N ASP A 195 0.35 -1.57 -6.17
CA ASP A 195 0.48 -0.18 -6.62
C ASP A 195 0.32 -0.10 -8.17
N ALA A 196 -0.55 -0.96 -8.72
CA ALA A 196 -0.77 -1.06 -10.15
C ALA A 196 -1.55 0.15 -10.67
N HIS A 197 -1.11 0.70 -11.80
CA HIS A 197 -1.71 1.84 -12.49
C HIS A 197 -2.13 1.50 -13.92
N ASN A 198 -1.55 0.45 -14.51
CA ASN A 198 -1.86 -0.01 -15.86
C ASN A 198 -1.36 -1.46 -16.03
N THR A 199 -1.60 -2.06 -17.19
CA THR A 199 -1.22 -3.45 -17.47
C THR A 199 0.18 -3.63 -18.06
N THR A 200 0.98 -2.55 -18.16
CA THR A 200 2.26 -2.56 -18.88
C THR A 200 3.44 -2.19 -17.98
N THR A 201 3.66 -0.90 -17.75
CA THR A 201 4.84 -0.37 -17.05
C THR A 201 4.69 -0.39 -15.53
N ARG A 202 3.45 -0.26 -15.03
CA ARG A 202 3.10 -0.27 -13.60
C ARG A 202 2.00 -1.31 -13.35
N GLY A 203 2.33 -2.58 -13.64
CA GLY A 203 1.42 -3.73 -13.46
C GLY A 203 1.48 -4.37 -12.08
N PHE A 204 0.78 -5.50 -11.92
CA PHE A 204 0.53 -6.11 -10.61
C PHE A 204 1.74 -6.82 -9.99
N LYS A 205 2.27 -7.85 -10.67
CA LYS A 205 3.44 -8.63 -10.20
C LYS A 205 3.26 -9.26 -8.82
N MET A 206 2.02 -9.48 -8.40
CA MET A 206 1.68 -10.06 -7.10
C MET A 206 2.10 -11.52 -7.05
N SER A 207 1.72 -12.33 -8.05
CA SER A 207 2.13 -13.75 -8.09
C SER A 207 3.65 -13.89 -8.07
N GLU A 208 4.36 -13.13 -8.89
CA GLU A 208 5.83 -13.14 -8.96
C GLU A 208 6.48 -12.71 -7.63
N ALA A 209 5.92 -11.71 -6.96
CA ALA A 209 6.41 -11.27 -5.65
C ALA A 209 6.20 -12.34 -4.57
N TYR A 210 5.05 -13.02 -4.56
CA TYR A 210 4.78 -14.10 -3.60
C TYR A 210 5.61 -15.36 -3.87
N ASP A 211 5.85 -15.74 -5.13
CA ASP A 211 6.77 -16.84 -5.48
C ASP A 211 8.20 -16.57 -4.97
N LEU A 212 8.65 -15.32 -5.13
CA LEU A 212 9.96 -14.87 -4.64
C LEU A 212 10.02 -14.84 -3.12
N LEU A 213 8.93 -14.42 -2.47
CA LEU A 213 8.80 -14.39 -1.02
C LEU A 213 8.89 -15.82 -0.45
N GLU A 214 8.14 -16.77 -1.02
CA GLU A 214 8.19 -18.19 -0.65
C GLU A 214 9.60 -18.75 -0.81
N THR A 215 10.23 -18.50 -1.96
CA THR A 215 11.57 -19.00 -2.26
C THR A 215 12.61 -18.50 -1.24
N LYS A 216 12.46 -17.25 -0.76
CA LYS A 216 13.48 -16.60 0.11
C LYS A 216 13.21 -16.78 1.60
N TYR A 217 11.95 -16.83 2.01
CA TYR A 217 11.55 -16.79 3.43
C TYR A 217 10.57 -17.90 3.84
N GLY A 218 10.23 -18.80 2.91
CA GLY A 218 9.36 -19.93 3.17
C GLY A 218 7.87 -19.58 3.13
N LEU A 219 7.06 -20.64 3.15
CA LEU A 219 5.61 -20.57 2.98
C LEU A 219 4.91 -19.83 4.14
N ASP A 220 5.42 -19.91 5.37
CA ASP A 220 4.85 -19.18 6.52
C ASP A 220 4.84 -17.66 6.29
N SER A 221 5.86 -17.13 5.61
CA SER A 221 5.90 -15.71 5.24
C SER A 221 4.80 -15.36 4.25
N VAL A 222 4.52 -16.24 3.28
CA VAL A 222 3.42 -16.04 2.31
C VAL A 222 2.08 -15.95 3.05
N TYR A 223 1.81 -16.89 3.95
CA TYR A 223 0.58 -16.87 4.75
C TYR A 223 0.46 -15.60 5.59
N TYR A 224 1.52 -15.17 6.26
CA TYR A 224 1.52 -13.94 7.05
C TYR A 224 1.05 -12.73 6.23
N PHE A 225 1.61 -12.51 5.03
CA PHE A 225 1.24 -11.35 4.20
C PHE A 225 -0.16 -11.49 3.58
N MET A 226 -0.56 -12.69 3.16
CA MET A 226 -1.90 -12.92 2.61
C MET A 226 -2.99 -12.76 3.66
N GLU A 227 -2.82 -13.37 4.85
CA GLU A 227 -3.78 -13.27 5.95
C GLU A 227 -3.91 -11.83 6.46
N ASN A 228 -2.80 -11.08 6.53
CA ASN A 228 -2.86 -9.67 6.88
C ASN A 228 -3.75 -8.86 5.91
N ALA A 229 -3.71 -9.14 4.60
CA ALA A 229 -4.60 -8.49 3.64
C ALA A 229 -6.08 -8.87 3.84
N GLU A 230 -6.35 -10.13 4.21
CA GLU A 230 -7.70 -10.58 4.58
C GLU A 230 -8.22 -9.88 5.84
N LEU A 231 -7.38 -9.74 6.87
CA LEU A 231 -7.71 -9.04 8.10
C LEU A 231 -8.10 -7.57 7.86
N ILE A 232 -7.44 -6.89 6.91
CA ILE A 232 -7.82 -5.54 6.49
C ILE A 232 -9.22 -5.51 5.87
N VAL A 233 -9.53 -6.45 4.98
CA VAL A 233 -10.85 -6.52 4.33
C VAL A 233 -11.94 -6.83 5.35
N ASP A 234 -11.64 -7.65 6.36
CA ASP A 234 -12.55 -8.01 7.45
C ASP A 234 -12.67 -6.95 8.56
N GLY A 235 -11.87 -5.88 8.51
CA GLY A 235 -11.83 -4.85 9.56
C GLY A 235 -11.27 -5.35 10.89
N LYS A 236 -10.35 -6.32 10.86
CA LYS A 236 -9.71 -6.94 12.02
C LYS A 236 -8.29 -6.44 12.22
N ASP A 237 -7.76 -6.66 13.43
CA ASP A 237 -6.36 -6.40 13.74
C ASP A 237 -5.44 -7.36 12.99
N ILE A 238 -4.39 -6.81 12.38
CA ILE A 238 -3.37 -7.55 11.63
C ILE A 238 -2.36 -8.23 12.57
N TYR A 239 -1.69 -9.27 12.08
CA TYR A 239 -0.53 -9.81 12.75
C TYR A 239 0.66 -8.86 12.65
N ARG A 240 1.48 -8.84 13.70
CA ARG A 240 2.69 -8.04 13.80
C ARG A 240 3.78 -8.82 14.49
N GLU A 241 4.91 -8.96 13.81
CA GLU A 241 6.14 -9.44 14.43
C GLU A 241 6.89 -8.31 15.13
N VAL A 242 7.80 -8.65 16.05
CA VAL A 242 8.60 -7.64 16.77
C VAL A 242 9.54 -6.94 15.78
N PRO A 243 9.45 -5.60 15.60
CA PRO A 243 10.28 -4.89 14.64
C PRO A 243 11.74 -4.89 15.08
N GLU A 244 12.63 -5.10 14.12
CA GLU A 244 14.08 -5.04 14.29
C GLU A 244 14.70 -3.85 13.55
N ARG A 245 15.87 -3.41 14.02
CA ARG A 245 16.64 -2.39 13.29
C ARG A 245 17.41 -3.04 12.14
N ILE A 246 17.35 -2.43 10.97
CA ILE A 246 18.12 -2.87 9.80
C ILE A 246 19.62 -2.73 10.07
N LYS A 247 20.33 -3.86 10.09
CA LYS A 247 21.78 -3.92 10.32
C LYS A 247 22.52 -3.43 9.09
N ARG A 248 23.08 -2.22 9.15
CA ARG A 248 24.00 -1.74 8.12
C ARG A 248 25.37 -2.38 8.30
N LYS A 249 25.90 -3.02 7.24
CA LYS A 249 27.32 -3.35 7.19
C LYS A 249 28.10 -2.04 7.24
N LYS A 250 28.87 -1.81 8.30
CA LYS A 250 29.85 -0.72 8.33
C LYS A 250 30.82 -0.98 7.19
N ILE A 251 30.86 -0.11 6.20
CA ILE A 251 31.96 -0.10 5.23
C ILE A 251 33.17 0.41 6.02
N PHE A 252 33.96 -0.52 6.55
CA PHE A 252 35.29 -0.19 7.06
C PHE A 252 36.17 0.13 5.85
N GLY A 253 36.42 1.41 5.60
CA GLY A 253 37.41 1.84 4.61
C GLY A 253 36.99 3.05 3.80
N LEU A 254 37.26 4.24 4.33
CA LEU A 254 37.74 5.44 3.63
C LEU A 254 37.95 6.52 4.71
N PHE A 255 39.09 6.40 5.38
CA PHE A 255 39.82 7.53 5.96
C PHE A 255 40.76 8.05 4.87
#